data_AF-A0A0L6JW85-F1
#
_entry.id   AF-A0A0L6JW85-F1
#
_cell.length_a   1.000
_cell.length_b   1.000
_cell.length_c   1.000
_cell.angle_alpha   90.00
_cell.angle_beta   90.00
_cell.angle_gamma   90.00
#
_symmetry.space_group_name_H-M   'P 1'
#
loop_
_entity.id
_entity.type
_entity.pdbx_description
1 polymer ?
#
loop_
_entity_poly.entity_id
_entity_poly.type
_entity_poly.pdbx_seq_one_letter_code
_entity_poly.pdbx_strand_id
1 'polypeptide(L)'
;MFYFEVGDEISRKIENKGIEQLKDVIIYGELCGPKIQKGGNYFEDRKFIVFDIFDVNTDRFFTWDAVTHFANELELDSVPEVTYDKPDLKVENVKEFILAQKSVYNKEFGAEGVVIRHRKDTLPHRR
;
A
#
# COMPACT_ATOMS: atom_id res chain seq x y z
N MET A 1 20.78 3.64 1.57
CA MET A 1 21.09 2.27 1.99
C MET A 1 19.80 1.49 2.25
N PHE A 2 18.97 1.89 3.21
CA PHE A 2 17.67 1.26 3.52
C PHE A 2 16.75 0.91 2.32
N TYR A 3 16.59 1.81 1.34
CA TYR A 3 15.76 1.54 0.16
C TYR A 3 16.21 0.32 -0.65
N PHE A 4 17.52 0.13 -0.81
CA PHE A 4 18.08 -1.01 -1.52
C PHE A 4 17.97 -2.28 -0.67
N GLU A 5 18.18 -2.18 0.64
CA GLU A 5 18.03 -3.32 1.57
C GLU A 5 16.62 -3.92 1.52
N VAL A 6 15.58 -3.07 1.49
CA VAL A 6 14.18 -3.53 1.36
C VAL A 6 13.97 -4.22 0.00
N GLY A 7 14.46 -3.62 -1.10
CA GLY A 7 14.36 -4.20 -2.43
C GLY A 7 15.06 -5.57 -2.56
N ASP A 8 16.26 -5.70 -1.99
CA ASP A 8 17.03 -6.94 -1.96
C ASP A 8 16.34 -8.01 -1.11
N GLU A 9 15.75 -7.63 0.04
CA GLU A 9 14.98 -8.56 0.87
C GLU A 9 13.77 -9.11 0.13
N ILE A 10 12.98 -8.25 -0.51
CA ILE A 10 11.77 -8.64 -1.23
C ILE A 10 12.13 -9.54 -2.42
N SER A 11 13.14 -9.16 -3.23
CA SER A 11 13.61 -9.95 -4.36
C SER A 11 14.03 -11.36 -3.91
N ARG A 12 14.83 -11.44 -2.84
CA ARG A 12 15.26 -12.73 -2.27
C ARG A 12 14.09 -13.57 -1.76
N LYS A 13 13.06 -12.96 -1.17
CA LYS A 13 11.84 -13.68 -0.72
C LYS A 13 11.07 -14.24 -1.91
N ILE A 14 10.91 -13.47 -2.99
CA ILE A 14 10.25 -13.92 -4.23
C ILE A 14 11.00 -15.12 -4.81
N GLU A 15 12.32 -15.03 -4.94
CA GLU A 15 13.19 -16.11 -5.45
C GLU A 15 13.10 -17.37 -4.59
N ASN A 16 13.24 -17.23 -3.27
CA ASN A 16 13.21 -18.37 -2.35
C ASN A 16 11.86 -19.09 -2.31
N LYS A 17 10.76 -18.34 -2.43
CA LYS A 17 9.40 -18.90 -2.44
C LYS A 17 8.99 -19.39 -3.84
N GLY A 18 9.73 -19.02 -4.89
CA GLY A 18 9.44 -19.44 -6.27
C GLY A 18 8.12 -18.89 -6.80
N ILE A 19 7.76 -17.65 -6.44
CA ILE A 19 6.48 -17.06 -6.82
C ILE A 19 6.58 -16.51 -8.25
N GLU A 20 6.27 -17.35 -9.24
CA GLU A 20 6.40 -17.01 -10.66
C GLU A 20 5.60 -15.77 -11.07
N GLN A 21 4.44 -15.54 -10.46
CA GLN A 21 3.58 -14.37 -10.72
C GLN A 21 4.24 -13.04 -10.33
N LEU A 22 5.32 -13.07 -9.54
CA LEU A 22 6.04 -11.87 -9.07
C LEU A 22 7.43 -11.73 -9.71
N LYS A 23 7.77 -12.50 -10.75
CA LYS A 23 9.09 -12.40 -11.41
C LYS A 23 9.32 -11.04 -12.09
N ASP A 24 8.34 -10.56 -12.83
CA ASP A 24 8.44 -9.36 -13.65
C ASP A 24 7.42 -8.30 -13.23
N VAL A 25 7.44 -7.96 -11.94
CA VAL A 25 6.51 -6.98 -11.36
C VAL A 25 7.24 -5.79 -10.74
N ILE A 26 6.52 -4.69 -10.61
CA ILE A 26 6.90 -3.54 -9.80
C ILE A 26 6.00 -3.52 -8.57
N ILE A 27 6.58 -3.61 -7.38
CA ILE A 27 5.85 -3.52 -6.12
C ILE A 27 5.92 -2.07 -5.62
N TYR A 28 4.75 -1.44 -5.50
CA TYR A 28 4.60 -0.08 -4.98
C TYR A 28 4.21 -0.12 -3.51
N GLY A 29 4.85 0.74 -2.73
CA GLY A 29 4.57 0.88 -1.31
C GLY A 29 5.12 2.18 -0.75
N GLU A 30 4.69 2.50 0.47
CA GLU A 30 5.16 3.67 1.20
C GLU A 30 6.26 3.23 2.18
N LEU A 31 7.40 3.92 2.12
CA LEU A 31 8.44 3.77 3.14
C LEU A 31 8.11 4.71 4.30
N CYS A 32 7.84 4.12 5.45
CA CYS A 32 7.40 4.82 6.64
C CYS A 32 8.45 4.74 7.75
N GLY A 33 8.41 5.69 8.68
CA GLY A 33 9.21 5.66 9.91
C GLY A 33 10.21 6.81 10.07
N PRO A 34 11.11 6.71 11.06
CA PRO A 34 11.90 7.84 11.51
C PRO A 34 12.87 8.32 10.42
N LYS A 35 12.96 9.65 10.31
CA LYS A 35 13.83 10.39 9.36
C LYS A 35 13.45 10.26 7.88
N ILE A 36 12.28 9.70 7.54
CA ILE A 36 11.76 9.69 6.16
C ILE A 36 10.92 10.94 5.88
N GLN A 37 9.99 11.29 6.77
CA GLN A 37 9.26 12.55 6.73
C GLN A 37 9.27 13.24 8.11
N LYS A 38 8.88 14.53 8.17
CA LYS A 38 8.71 15.28 9.43
C LYS A 38 7.66 14.64 10.37
N GLY A 39 6.76 13.80 9.83
CA GLY A 39 5.73 13.06 10.55
C GLY A 39 6.19 11.70 11.09
N GLY A 40 7.43 11.58 11.59
CA GLY A 40 8.00 10.33 12.14
C GLY A 40 7.31 9.77 13.39
N ASN A 41 6.06 10.16 13.66
CA ASN A 41 5.29 9.78 14.84
C ASN A 41 4.42 8.54 14.61
N TYR A 42 4.37 8.00 13.39
CA TYR A 42 3.54 6.83 13.07
C TYR A 42 4.22 5.49 13.36
N PHE A 43 5.56 5.44 13.30
CA PHE A 43 6.33 4.20 13.50
C PHE A 43 7.64 4.51 14.20
N GLU A 44 7.97 3.69 15.21
CA GLU A 44 9.26 3.75 15.91
C GLU A 44 10.41 3.25 15.02
N ASP A 45 10.12 2.24 14.18
CA ASP A 45 11.05 1.67 13.21
C ASP A 45 10.69 2.03 11.77
N ARG A 46 11.62 1.81 10.85
CA ARG A 46 11.34 1.96 9.42
C ARG A 46 10.58 0.74 8.89
N LYS A 47 9.59 1.00 8.05
CA LYS A 47 8.73 -0.02 7.43
C LYS A 47 8.53 0.27 5.94
N PHE A 48 8.19 -0.77 5.20
CA PHE A 48 7.66 -0.68 3.85
C PHE A 48 6.24 -1.24 3.84
N ILE A 49 5.27 -0.46 3.38
CA ILE A 49 3.85 -0.83 3.39
C ILE A 49 3.34 -0.85 1.96
N VAL A 50 2.99 -2.04 1.47
CA VAL A 50 2.57 -2.26 0.08
C VAL A 50 1.18 -1.68 -0.16
N PHE A 51 0.98 -1.01 -1.29
CA PHE A 51 -0.34 -0.55 -1.73
C PHE A 51 -0.68 -0.92 -3.18
N ASP A 52 0.29 -1.30 -4.01
CA ASP A 52 0.01 -1.79 -5.37
C ASP A 52 1.08 -2.74 -5.91
N ILE A 53 0.70 -3.54 -6.91
CA ILE A 53 1.62 -4.38 -7.68
C ILE A 53 1.26 -4.23 -9.15
N PHE A 54 2.26 -3.95 -9.98
CA PHE A 54 2.12 -3.78 -11.42
C PHE A 54 2.88 -4.87 -12.16
N ASP A 55 2.20 -5.60 -13.03
CA ASP A 55 2.80 -6.62 -13.89
C ASP A 55 3.25 -6.00 -15.20
N VAL A 56 4.57 -6.04 -15.43
CA VAL A 56 5.23 -5.44 -16.58
C VAL A 56 4.93 -6.22 -17.86
N ASN A 57 4.70 -7.53 -17.76
CA ASN A 57 4.41 -8.38 -18.92
C ASN A 57 3.00 -8.12 -19.46
N THR A 58 2.03 -7.87 -18.56
CA THR A 58 0.63 -7.63 -18.96
C THR A 58 0.24 -6.15 -19.03
N ASP A 59 1.14 -5.24 -18.62
CA ASP A 59 0.92 -3.78 -18.53
C ASP A 59 -0.30 -3.45 -17.67
N ARG A 60 -0.45 -4.13 -16.53
CA ARG A 60 -1.65 -4.03 -15.67
C ARG A 60 -1.31 -4.06 -14.19
N PHE A 61 -2.09 -3.33 -13.41
CA PHE A 61 -2.12 -3.52 -11.97
C PHE A 61 -2.83 -4.81 -11.57
N PHE A 62 -2.37 -5.40 -10.47
CA PHE A 62 -3.07 -6.49 -9.82
C PHE A 62 -4.35 -5.98 -9.15
N THR A 63 -5.33 -6.88 -9.01
CA THR A 63 -6.50 -6.60 -8.17
C THR A 63 -6.05 -6.47 -6.71
N TRP A 64 -6.82 -5.75 -5.91
CA TRP A 64 -6.49 -5.59 -4.50
C TRP A 64 -6.41 -6.92 -3.73
N ASP A 65 -7.26 -7.89 -4.07
CA ASP A 65 -7.21 -9.23 -3.48
C ASP A 65 -5.88 -9.95 -3.81
N ALA A 66 -5.34 -9.76 -5.03
CA ALA A 66 -4.03 -10.29 -5.40
C ALA A 66 -2.88 -9.54 -4.71
N VAL A 67 -2.96 -8.20 -4.61
CA VAL A 67 -1.97 -7.39 -3.88
C VAL A 67 -1.86 -7.85 -2.43
N THR A 68 -2.98 -7.98 -1.72
CA THR A 68 -3.00 -8.41 -0.31
C THR A 68 -2.55 -9.86 -0.14
N HIS A 69 -2.94 -10.75 -1.07
CA HIS A 69 -2.47 -12.13 -1.07
C HIS A 69 -0.93 -12.21 -1.16
N PHE A 70 -0.34 -11.57 -2.18
CA PHE A 70 1.12 -11.62 -2.38
C PHE A 70 1.89 -10.86 -1.31
N ALA A 71 1.37 -9.74 -0.79
CA ALA A 71 1.98 -9.05 0.35
C ALA A 71 2.06 -10.00 1.57
N ASN A 72 1.00 -10.74 1.88
CA ASN A 72 0.99 -11.72 2.95
C ASN A 72 1.95 -12.90 2.67
N GLU A 73 2.00 -13.42 1.44
CA GLU A 73 2.96 -14.47 1.08
C GLU A 73 4.42 -14.02 1.25
N LEU A 74 4.71 -12.74 1.01
CA LEU A 74 6.03 -12.14 1.19
C LEU A 74 6.28 -11.63 2.62
N GLU A 75 5.33 -11.82 3.54
CA GLU A 75 5.41 -11.34 4.93
C GLU A 75 5.65 -9.82 4.97
N LEU A 76 4.94 -9.08 4.11
CA LEU A 76 4.95 -7.62 4.03
C LEU A 76 3.62 -7.07 4.54
N ASP A 77 3.68 -5.96 5.28
CA ASP A 77 2.50 -5.18 5.63
C ASP A 77 1.92 -4.54 4.37
N SER A 78 0.58 -4.48 4.27
CA SER A 78 -0.13 -3.69 3.25
C SER A 78 -0.96 -2.58 3.90
N VAL A 79 -1.32 -1.56 3.12
CA VAL A 79 -2.14 -0.45 3.63
C VAL A 79 -3.50 -0.97 4.14
N PRO A 80 -4.04 -0.39 5.22
CA PRO A 80 -5.32 -0.83 5.77
C PRO A 80 -6.48 -0.54 4.79
N GLU A 81 -7.38 -1.52 4.61
CA GLU A 81 -8.66 -1.25 3.95
C GLU A 81 -9.51 -0.33 4.84
N VAL A 82 -10.11 0.68 4.21
CA VAL A 82 -11.03 1.61 4.88
C VAL A 82 -12.43 1.39 4.34
N THR A 83 -13.38 1.08 5.23
CA THR A 83 -14.80 0.97 4.88
C THR A 83 -15.46 2.34 4.98
N TYR A 84 -16.03 2.82 3.88
CA TYR A 84 -16.82 4.04 3.86
C TYR A 84 -18.24 3.76 4.37
N ASP A 85 -18.64 4.44 5.45
CA ASP A 85 -19.89 4.17 6.18
C ASP A 85 -20.95 5.28 6.06
N LYS A 86 -20.67 6.33 5.28
CA LYS A 86 -21.59 7.44 5.06
C LYS A 86 -22.64 7.10 4.00
N PRO A 87 -23.83 7.74 4.04
CA PRO A 87 -24.98 7.33 3.22
C PRO A 87 -24.81 7.58 1.72
N ASP A 88 -23.97 8.53 1.32
CA ASP A 88 -23.71 8.87 -0.07
C ASP A 88 -22.31 9.48 -0.24
N LEU A 89 -21.86 9.64 -1.48
CA LEU A 89 -20.56 10.22 -1.84
C LEU A 89 -20.59 11.76 -1.98
N LYS A 90 -21.52 12.46 -1.33
CA LYS A 90 -21.51 13.93 -1.33
C LYS A 90 -20.22 14.44 -0.68
N VAL A 91 -19.72 15.56 -1.20
CA VAL A 91 -18.42 16.12 -0.82
C VAL A 91 -18.32 16.35 0.69
N GLU A 92 -19.40 16.81 1.32
CA GLU A 92 -19.47 17.08 2.76
C GLU A 92 -19.31 15.78 3.57
N ASN A 93 -19.99 14.71 3.16
CA ASN A 93 -19.93 13.41 3.82
C ASN A 93 -18.54 12.76 3.66
N VAL A 94 -17.96 12.82 2.45
CA VAL A 94 -16.59 12.34 2.20
C VAL A 94 -15.57 13.12 3.02
N LYS A 95 -15.69 14.45 3.04
CA LYS A 95 -14.79 15.32 3.82
C LYS A 95 -14.90 15.05 5.32
N GLU A 96 -16.11 14.96 5.86
CA GLU A 96 -16.35 14.63 7.26
C GLU A 96 -15.74 13.28 7.62
N PHE A 97 -15.94 12.27 6.77
CA PHE A 97 -15.37 10.94 6.95
C PHE A 97 -13.84 10.97 7.00
N ILE A 98 -13.18 11.62 6.04
CA ILE A 98 -11.71 11.71 5.96
C ILE A 98 -11.13 12.44 7.18
N LEU A 99 -11.71 13.59 7.55
CA LEU A 99 -11.22 14.38 8.69
C LEU A 99 -11.40 13.68 10.04
N ALA A 100 -12.36 12.76 10.13
CA ALA A 100 -12.55 11.92 11.31
C ALA A 100 -11.56 10.74 11.37
N GLN A 101 -10.90 10.37 10.27
CA GLN A 101 -9.97 9.25 10.26
C GLN A 101 -8.68 9.56 11.02
N LYS A 102 -8.36 8.66 11.95
CA LYS A 102 -7.06 8.61 12.59
C LYS A 102 -6.17 7.60 11.88
N SER A 103 -4.86 7.79 11.94
CA SER A 103 -3.95 6.76 11.46
C SER A 103 -4.12 5.48 12.28
N VAL A 104 -4.18 4.33 11.61
CA VAL A 104 -4.23 3.03 12.30
C VAL A 104 -2.94 2.74 13.08
N TYR A 105 -1.85 3.41 12.73
CA TYR A 105 -0.53 3.23 13.34
C TYR A 105 -0.27 4.23 14.48
N ASN A 106 -0.95 5.38 14.49
CA ASN A 106 -0.97 6.28 15.64
C ASN A 106 -2.29 7.05 15.74
N LYS A 107 -3.11 6.69 16.73
CA LYS A 107 -4.46 7.26 16.93
C LYS A 107 -4.47 8.74 17.34
N GLU A 108 -3.34 9.27 17.83
CA GLU A 108 -3.22 10.67 18.21
C GLU A 108 -3.12 11.58 16.97
N PHE A 109 -2.71 11.01 15.83
CA PHE A 109 -2.53 11.74 14.56
C PHE A 109 -3.64 11.41 13.57
N GLY A 110 -4.12 12.44 12.88
CA GLY A 110 -5.03 12.26 11.75
C GLY A 110 -4.31 11.50 10.62
N ALA A 111 -5.05 10.66 9.89
CA ALA A 111 -4.53 10.16 8.62
C ALA A 111 -4.33 11.34 7.64
N GLU A 112 -3.31 11.28 6.78
CA GLU A 112 -3.10 12.31 5.74
C GLU A 112 -4.29 12.38 4.78
N GLY A 113 -4.86 11.22 4.45
CA GLY A 113 -6.01 11.10 3.59
C GLY A 113 -6.37 9.62 3.36
N VAL A 114 -7.17 9.40 2.32
CA VAL A 114 -7.57 8.07 1.85
C VAL A 114 -7.39 7.99 0.33
N VAL A 115 -6.98 6.83 -0.17
CA VAL A 115 -6.96 6.54 -1.61
C VAL A 115 -8.19 5.72 -1.93
N ILE A 116 -8.98 6.18 -2.90
CA ILE A 116 -10.18 5.47 -3.38
C ILE A 116 -9.87 4.91 -4.76
N ARG A 117 -9.95 3.58 -4.89
CA ARG A 117 -9.79 2.86 -6.16
C ARG A 117 -10.92 1.86 -6.37
N HIS A 118 -11.17 1.50 -7.62
CA HIS A 118 -12.10 0.42 -7.91
C HIS A 118 -11.48 -0.92 -7.46
N ARG A 119 -12.22 -1.79 -6.77
CA ARG A 119 -11.65 -3.03 -6.15
C ARG A 119 -11.00 -3.96 -7.18
N LYS A 120 -11.59 -4.02 -8.38
CA LYS A 120 -11.10 -4.79 -9.53
C LYS A 120 -10.33 -3.92 -10.53
N ASP A 121 -9.82 -2.78 -10.08
CA ASP A 121 -9.01 -1.92 -10.94
C ASP A 121 -7.71 -2.63 -11.31
N THR A 122 -7.62 -3.03 -12.57
CA THR A 122 -6.43 -3.55 -13.21
C THR A 122 -6.05 -2.68 -14.40
N LEU A 123 -6.48 -1.41 -14.42
CA LEU A 123 -6.35 -0.56 -15.60
C LEU A 123 -4.87 -0.47 -16.00
N PRO A 124 -4.59 -0.52 -17.32
CA PRO A 124 -3.24 -0.29 -17.80
C PRO A 124 -2.80 1.15 -17.49
N HIS A 125 -1.49 1.38 -17.47
CA HIS A 125 -0.95 2.74 -17.39
C HIS A 125 -1.46 3.52 -18.62
N ARG A 126 -2.49 4.36 -18.43
CA ARG A 126 -2.93 5.29 -19.49
C ARG A 126 -1.81 6.29 -19.69
N ARG A 127 -1.07 6.14 -20.80
CA ARG A 127 -0.17 7.17 -21.32
C ARG A 127 -0.94 8.44 -21.66
#